data_AF-M4RNP6-F1
#
_entry.id   AF-M4RNP6-F1
#
_cell.length_a   1.000
_cell.length_b   1.000
_cell.length_c   1.000
_cell.angle_alpha   90.00
_cell.angle_beta   90.00
_cell.angle_gamma   90.00
#
_symmetry.space_group_name_H-M   'P 1'
#
loop_
_entity.id
_entity.type
_entity.pdbx_description
1 polymer ?
#
loop_
_entity_poly.entity_id
_entity_poly.type
_entity_poly.pdbx_seq_one_letter_code
_entity_poly.pdbx_strand_id
1 'polypeptide(L)'
;MVLGDQFNRQTSLKTNTMNEVVILKKFLSAVTPKMHKVRRAALASSVSSLLNGAKASVTGMVRGISSSAYEKHRIKQADRLLSNKHILNETLSIYRTIYKQFASASLRPIILIDWSDLDTHKGCFLLRASVAFKGRGSLYIKKSMI
;
A
#
# COMPACT_ATOMS: atom_id res chain seq x y z
N MET A 1 -30.98 -23.43 -1.37
CA MET A 1 -29.74 -23.57 -0.58
C MET A 1 -28.67 -22.75 -1.29
N VAL A 2 -28.54 -21.47 -0.93
CA VAL A 2 -27.59 -20.53 -1.54
C VAL A 2 -26.56 -20.18 -0.48
N LEU A 3 -25.34 -20.69 -0.64
CA LEU A 3 -24.19 -20.26 0.17
C LEU A 3 -23.88 -18.83 -0.25
N GLY A 4 -24.28 -17.86 0.58
CA GLY A 4 -23.87 -16.47 0.43
C GLY A 4 -22.44 -16.31 0.92
N ASP A 5 -21.55 -15.86 0.02
CA ASP A 5 -20.17 -15.50 0.30
C ASP A 5 -20.09 -14.48 1.45
N GLN A 6 -19.56 -14.91 2.60
CA GLN A 6 -19.16 -14.00 3.66
C GLN A 6 -17.84 -13.34 3.29
N PHE A 7 -17.91 -12.28 2.49
CA PHE A 7 -16.84 -11.28 2.46
C PHE A 7 -16.77 -10.62 3.83
N ASN A 8 -15.83 -11.10 4.64
CA ASN A 8 -15.49 -10.60 5.95
C ASN A 8 -15.00 -9.14 5.84
N ARG A 9 -15.94 -8.18 5.83
CA ARG A 9 -15.66 -6.76 6.00
C ARG A 9 -15.22 -6.58 7.45
N GLN A 10 -13.92 -6.37 7.66
CA GLN A 10 -13.42 -5.90 8.94
C GLN A 10 -14.12 -4.57 9.28
N THR A 11 -15.09 -4.63 10.17
CA THR A 11 -15.69 -3.46 10.80
C THR A 11 -14.62 -2.82 11.68
N SER A 12 -14.14 -1.65 11.25
CA SER A 12 -13.18 -0.84 11.99
C SER A 12 -13.78 -0.44 13.36
N LEU A 13 -13.37 -1.16 14.40
CA LEU A 13 -13.58 -0.75 15.78
C LEU A 13 -12.64 0.42 16.04
N LYS A 14 -13.22 1.61 16.22
CA LYS A 14 -12.52 2.80 16.73
C LYS A 14 -11.97 2.50 18.13
N THR A 15 -10.72 2.04 18.19
CA THR A 15 -9.97 1.96 19.44
C THR A 15 -9.04 3.17 19.51
N ASN A 16 -9.16 3.95 20.59
CA ASN A 16 -8.22 5.01 20.98
C ASN A 16 -6.78 4.48 20.90
N THR A 17 -6.04 4.88 19.88
CA THR A 17 -4.73 4.31 19.54
C THR A 17 -3.62 5.30 19.79
N MET A 18 -2.54 4.81 20.39
CA MET A 18 -1.20 5.37 20.23
C MET A 18 -1.01 5.77 18.75
N ASN A 19 -0.95 7.08 18.50
CA ASN A 19 -1.33 7.74 17.25
C ASN A 19 -0.88 6.98 15.98
N GLU A 20 -1.84 6.39 15.25
CA GLU A 20 -1.64 5.71 13.94
C GLU A 20 -0.71 6.52 13.02
N VAL A 21 -0.89 7.85 13.02
CA VAL A 21 -0.09 8.79 12.22
C VAL A 21 1.38 8.80 12.66
N VAL A 22 1.67 8.64 13.95
CA VAL A 22 3.04 8.58 14.47
C VAL A 22 3.72 7.28 14.05
N ILE A 23 3.02 6.14 14.15
CA ILE A 23 3.56 4.85 13.69
C ILE A 23 3.83 4.90 12.19
N LEU A 24 2.87 5.37 11.41
CA LEU A 24 3.01 5.51 9.96
C LEU A 24 4.16 6.44 9.57
N LYS A 25 4.29 7.61 10.22
CA LYS A 25 5.39 8.55 9.96
C LYS A 25 6.74 7.96 10.30
N LYS A 26 6.87 7.25 11.43
CA LYS A 26 8.10 6.55 11.83
C LYS A 26 8.46 5.48 10.81
N PHE A 27 7.50 4.63 10.44
CA PHE A 27 7.70 3.58 9.46
C PHE A 27 8.13 4.14 8.10
N LEU A 28 7.38 5.10 7.54
CA LEU A 28 7.72 5.73 6.27
C LEU A 28 9.08 6.41 6.29
N SER A 29 9.45 7.05 7.40
CA SER A 29 10.78 7.67 7.52
C SER A 29 11.90 6.62 7.51
N ALA A 30 11.68 5.47 8.16
CA ALA A 30 12.63 4.35 8.15
C ALA A 30 12.78 3.72 6.75
N VAL A 31 11.69 3.55 6.00
CA VAL A 31 11.72 2.89 4.68
C VAL A 31 12.02 3.83 3.50
N THR A 32 11.95 5.16 3.70
CA THR A 32 12.22 6.17 2.66
C THR A 32 13.27 7.21 3.06
N PRO A 33 14.46 6.83 3.58
CA PRO A 33 15.40 7.79 4.18
C PRO A 33 15.85 8.88 3.20
N LYS A 34 16.01 8.54 1.91
CA LYS A 34 16.45 9.46 0.84
C LYS A 34 15.32 10.22 0.13
N MET A 35 14.06 9.97 0.48
CA MET A 35 12.91 10.60 -0.17
C MET A 35 12.73 12.06 0.27
N HIS A 36 12.40 12.93 -0.68
CA HIS A 36 12.13 14.34 -0.38
C HIS A 36 10.94 14.51 0.58
N LYS A 37 11.05 15.45 1.53
CA LYS A 37 10.06 15.66 2.62
C LYS A 37 8.62 15.83 2.14
N VAL A 38 8.41 16.59 1.06
CA VAL A 38 7.08 16.85 0.50
C VAL A 38 6.48 15.60 -0.14
N ARG A 39 7.30 14.78 -0.82
CA ARG A 39 6.86 13.51 -1.41
C ARG A 39 6.47 12.52 -0.32
N ARG A 40 7.28 12.42 0.75
CA ARG A 40 6.97 11.58 1.91
C ARG A 40 5.68 12.01 2.62
N ALA A 41 5.44 13.31 2.77
CA ALA A 41 4.22 13.84 3.37
C ALA A 41 2.96 13.50 2.53
N ALA A 42 3.03 13.65 1.22
CA ALA A 42 1.94 13.27 0.31
C ALA A 42 1.67 11.76 0.32
N LEU A 43 2.74 10.93 0.38
CA LEU A 43 2.62 9.49 0.56
C LEU A 43 1.97 9.13 1.90
N ALA A 44 2.41 9.74 3.00
CA ALA A 44 1.84 9.52 4.33
C ALA A 44 0.36 9.88 4.41
N SER A 45 -0.03 11.02 3.81
CA SER A 45 -1.43 11.45 3.74
C SER A 45 -2.29 10.44 2.97
N SER A 46 -1.78 9.94 1.85
CA SER A 46 -2.51 8.96 1.02
C SER A 46 -2.64 7.61 1.74
N VAL A 47 -1.58 7.12 2.38
CA VAL A 47 -1.61 5.87 3.14
C VAL A 47 -2.51 5.97 4.37
N SER A 48 -2.45 7.07 5.11
CA SER A 48 -3.34 7.28 6.28
C SER A 48 -4.81 7.29 5.86
N SER A 49 -5.16 7.92 4.74
CA SER A 49 -6.51 7.88 4.20
C SER A 49 -6.98 6.46 3.89
N LEU A 50 -6.12 5.65 3.25
CA LEU A 50 -6.41 4.24 2.96
C LEU A 50 -6.60 3.41 4.24
N LEU A 51 -5.75 3.60 5.24
CA LEU A 51 -5.86 2.95 6.55
C LEU A 51 -7.17 3.31 7.27
N ASN A 52 -7.66 4.53 7.05
CA ASN A 52 -8.94 5.02 7.58
C ASN A 52 -10.16 4.60 6.74
N GLY A 53 -10.00 3.64 5.82
CA GLY A 53 -11.10 3.04 5.07
C GLY A 53 -11.42 3.71 3.73
N ALA A 54 -10.57 4.62 3.24
CA ALA A 54 -10.73 5.18 1.92
C ALA A 54 -10.56 4.12 0.82
N LYS A 55 -11.34 4.25 -0.26
CA LYS A 55 -11.17 3.39 -1.44
C LYS A 55 -9.83 3.66 -2.11
N ALA A 56 -9.15 2.61 -2.59
CA ALA A 56 -7.91 2.67 -3.36
C ALA A 56 -8.12 3.18 -4.80
N SER A 57 -8.75 4.34 -4.93
CA SER A 57 -8.91 5.13 -6.16
C SER A 57 -8.42 6.55 -5.90
N VAL A 58 -8.00 7.27 -6.94
CA VAL A 58 -7.49 8.65 -6.79
C VAL A 58 -8.49 9.52 -6.03
N THR A 59 -9.78 9.43 -6.39
CA THR A 59 -10.85 10.19 -5.73
C THR A 59 -11.26 9.61 -4.37
N GLY A 60 -11.13 8.30 -4.16
CA GLY A 60 -11.39 7.65 -2.87
C GLY A 60 -10.38 8.08 -1.81
N MET A 61 -9.09 7.98 -2.10
CA MET A 61 -7.99 8.40 -1.23
C MET A 61 -8.10 9.88 -0.87
N VAL A 62 -8.49 10.73 -1.81
CA VAL A 62 -8.60 12.17 -1.58
C VAL A 62 -9.73 12.52 -0.63
N ARG A 63 -10.86 11.81 -0.69
CA ARG A 63 -12.03 12.05 0.18
C ARG A 63 -11.78 11.64 1.64
N GLY A 64 -10.90 10.68 1.89
CA GLY A 64 -10.51 10.29 3.25
C GLY A 64 -9.44 11.20 3.90
N ILE A 65 -8.85 12.14 3.16
CA ILE A 65 -7.88 13.10 3.72
C ILE A 65 -8.65 14.31 4.26
N SER A 66 -8.69 14.50 5.58
CA SER A 66 -9.18 15.74 6.20
C SER A 66 -8.12 16.85 6.08
N SER A 67 -8.25 17.71 5.07
CA SER A 67 -7.37 18.88 4.88
C SER A 67 -8.22 20.15 4.71
N SER A 68 -7.69 21.32 5.01
CA SER A 68 -8.33 22.61 4.70
C SER A 68 -8.24 22.99 3.21
N ALA A 69 -7.44 22.27 2.41
CA ALA A 69 -7.29 22.55 0.99
C ALA A 69 -8.55 22.18 0.19
N TYR A 70 -8.88 22.96 -0.86
CA TYR A 70 -9.98 22.62 -1.77
C TYR A 70 -9.81 21.22 -2.38
N GLU A 71 -10.92 20.53 -2.61
CA GLU A 71 -10.96 19.18 -3.18
C GLU A 71 -10.14 19.07 -4.48
N LYS A 72 -10.25 20.06 -5.38
CA LYS A 72 -9.45 20.14 -6.61
C LYS A 72 -7.94 20.06 -6.37
N HIS A 73 -7.44 20.66 -5.28
CA HIS A 73 -6.02 20.65 -4.96
C HIS A 73 -5.58 19.30 -4.39
N ARG A 74 -6.45 18.61 -3.63
CA ARG A 74 -6.19 17.26 -3.13
C ARG A 74 -6.17 16.24 -4.26
N ILE A 75 -7.09 16.34 -5.22
CA ILE A 75 -7.10 15.51 -6.44
C ILE A 75 -5.80 15.70 -7.21
N LYS A 76 -5.39 16.95 -7.46
CA LYS A 76 -4.11 17.25 -8.12
C LYS A 76 -2.91 16.72 -7.33
N GLN A 77 -2.94 16.72 -6.00
CA GLN A 77 -1.86 16.17 -5.18
C GLN A 77 -1.76 14.66 -5.34
N ALA A 78 -2.87 13.93 -5.26
CA ALA A 78 -2.89 12.47 -5.42
C ALA A 78 -2.49 12.07 -6.84
N ASP A 79 -3.00 12.76 -7.86
CA ASP A 79 -2.65 12.55 -9.25
C ASP A 79 -1.14 12.77 -9.50
N ARG A 80 -0.59 13.89 -9.01
CA ARG A 80 0.86 14.19 -9.08
C ARG A 80 1.72 13.20 -8.31
N LEU A 81 1.19 12.62 -7.23
CA LEU A 81 1.90 11.59 -6.46
C LEU A 81 2.01 10.30 -7.26
N LEU A 82 0.90 9.84 -7.86
CA LEU A 82 0.84 8.60 -8.64
C LEU A 82 1.58 8.69 -9.97
N SER A 83 1.59 9.87 -10.60
CA SER A 83 2.35 10.14 -11.81
C SER A 83 3.83 10.51 -11.56
N ASN A 84 4.28 10.51 -10.30
CA ASN A 84 5.64 10.93 -9.95
C ASN A 84 6.69 9.86 -10.32
N LYS A 85 7.47 10.13 -11.38
CA LYS A 85 8.55 9.24 -11.85
C LYS A 85 9.61 8.94 -10.78
N HIS A 86 9.88 9.86 -9.85
CA HIS A 86 10.86 9.59 -8.79
C HIS A 86 10.37 8.53 -7.80
N ILE A 87 9.06 8.49 -7.52
CA ILE A 87 8.49 7.45 -6.64
C ILE A 87 8.58 6.09 -7.32
N LEU A 88 8.28 6.03 -8.63
CA LEU A 88 8.45 4.82 -9.41
C LEU A 88 9.89 4.32 -9.39
N ASN A 89 10.86 5.22 -9.62
CA ASN A 89 12.28 4.87 -9.62
C ASN A 89 12.79 4.44 -8.22
N GLU A 90 12.24 5.01 -7.15
CA GLU A 90 12.58 4.66 -5.77
C GLU A 90 11.88 3.39 -5.29
N THR A 91 10.86 2.87 -6.01
CA THR A 91 10.00 1.76 -5.58
C THR A 91 10.80 0.52 -5.18
N LEU A 92 11.78 0.10 -6.01
CA LEU A 92 12.61 -1.06 -5.70
C LEU A 92 13.47 -0.85 -4.44
N SER A 93 13.98 0.37 -4.24
CA SER A 93 14.76 0.73 -3.05
C SER A 93 13.90 0.71 -1.78
N ILE A 94 12.65 1.19 -1.87
CA ILE A 94 11.68 1.17 -0.78
C ILE A 94 11.35 -0.28 -0.41
N TYR A 95 10.99 -1.12 -1.38
CA TYR A 95 10.71 -2.54 -1.13
C TYR A 95 11.92 -3.29 -0.57
N ARG A 96 13.13 -2.98 -1.02
CA ARG A 96 14.36 -3.55 -0.46
C ARG A 96 14.56 -3.15 1.00
N THR A 97 14.24 -1.91 1.35
CA THR A 97 14.37 -1.40 2.73
C THR A 97 13.31 -2.02 3.64
N ILE A 98 12.07 -2.12 3.16
CA ILE A 98 10.99 -2.88 3.82
C ILE A 98 11.45 -4.31 4.06
N TYR A 99 11.94 -4.99 3.02
CA TYR A 99 12.44 -6.36 3.12
C TYR A 99 13.52 -6.49 4.21
N LYS A 100 14.52 -5.60 4.24
CA LYS A 100 15.56 -5.62 5.28
C LYS A 100 15.01 -5.42 6.70
N GLN A 101 13.92 -4.69 6.85
CA GLN A 101 13.31 -4.44 8.15
C GLN A 101 12.53 -5.65 8.68
N PHE A 102 11.92 -6.42 7.78
CA PHE A 102 11.13 -7.60 8.16
C PHE A 102 11.93 -8.90 8.08
N ALA A 103 12.79 -9.08 7.10
CA ALA A 103 13.60 -10.27 6.95
C ALA A 103 14.76 -10.26 7.95
N SER A 104 14.61 -11.01 9.04
CA SER A 104 15.78 -11.68 9.61
C SER A 104 16.42 -12.49 8.49
N ALA A 105 17.75 -12.42 8.32
CA ALA A 105 18.47 -13.05 7.21
C ALA A 105 18.31 -14.58 7.23
N SER A 106 17.16 -15.08 6.79
CA SER A 106 16.95 -16.50 6.55
C SER A 106 17.74 -16.85 5.30
N LEU A 107 18.65 -17.80 5.42
CA LEU A 107 19.42 -18.35 4.30
C LEU A 107 18.51 -19.02 3.25
N ARG A 108 17.25 -19.29 3.60
CA ARG A 108 16.24 -19.92 2.74
C ARG A 108 14.94 -19.12 2.77
N PRO A 109 14.76 -18.12 1.89
CA PRO A 109 13.49 -17.41 1.76
C PRO A 109 12.43 -18.32 1.10
N ILE A 110 11.22 -18.34 1.64
CA ILE A 110 10.06 -18.98 1.00
C ILE A 110 9.34 -17.93 0.17
N ILE A 111 9.21 -18.17 -1.14
CA ILE A 111 8.48 -17.29 -2.05
C ILE A 111 7.14 -17.94 -2.37
N LEU A 112 6.06 -17.28 -1.96
CA LEU A 112 4.68 -17.64 -2.30
C LEU A 112 4.34 -17.00 -3.65
N ILE A 113 3.86 -17.80 -4.60
CA ILE A 113 3.41 -17.33 -5.91
C ILE A 113 1.92 -17.60 -6.02
N ASP A 114 1.17 -16.57 -6.42
CA ASP A 114 -0.27 -16.59 -6.57
C ASP A 114 -0.69 -15.91 -7.87
N TRP A 115 -1.83 -16.28 -8.45
CA TRP A 115 -2.42 -15.61 -9.60
C TRP A 115 -3.86 -15.19 -9.31
N SER A 116 -4.26 -14.02 -9.79
CA SER A 116 -5.64 -13.54 -9.69
C SER A 116 -6.10 -12.98 -11.02
N ASP A 117 -7.37 -13.18 -11.36
CA ASP A 117 -7.98 -12.57 -12.53
C ASP A 117 -7.86 -11.03 -12.44
N LEU A 118 -7.36 -10.40 -13.50
CA LEU A 118 -7.26 -8.94 -13.61
C LEU A 118 -8.51 -8.35 -14.27
N ASP A 119 -9.22 -9.15 -15.05
CA ASP A 119 -10.43 -8.77 -15.79
C ASP A 119 -11.52 -9.83 -15.60
N THR A 120 -12.77 -9.35 -15.61
CA THR A 120 -13.99 -10.15 -15.62
C THR A 120 -14.05 -11.15 -16.77
N HIS A 121 -13.36 -10.89 -17.88
CA HIS A 121 -13.29 -11.77 -19.04
C HIS A 121 -12.20 -12.85 -18.95
N LYS A 122 -11.46 -12.95 -17.84
CA LYS A 122 -10.37 -13.93 -17.62
C LYS A 122 -9.28 -13.95 -18.71
N GLY A 123 -9.16 -12.86 -19.48
CA GLY A 123 -8.13 -12.73 -20.51
C GLY A 123 -6.76 -12.32 -19.97
N CYS A 124 -6.73 -11.65 -18.82
CA CYS A 124 -5.51 -11.15 -18.18
C CYS A 124 -5.38 -11.72 -16.77
N PHE A 125 -4.20 -12.26 -16.45
CA PHE A 125 -3.88 -12.78 -15.12
C PHE A 125 -2.82 -11.94 -14.45
N LEU A 126 -3.06 -11.63 -13.19
CA LEU A 126 -2.09 -10.95 -12.36
C LEU A 126 -1.28 -11.98 -11.56
N LEU A 127 0.00 -12.12 -11.89
CA LEU A 127 0.94 -12.90 -11.10
C LEU A 127 1.49 -12.06 -9.94
N ARG A 128 1.38 -12.60 -8.73
CA ARG A 128 1.86 -11.99 -7.48
C ARG A 128 2.88 -12.92 -6.85
N ALA A 129 4.06 -12.40 -6.55
CA ALA A 129 5.05 -13.10 -5.73
C ALA A 129 5.13 -12.41 -4.36
N SER A 130 5.20 -13.18 -3.28
CA SER A 130 5.45 -12.62 -1.96
C SER A 130 6.43 -13.45 -1.14
N VAL A 131 7.20 -12.80 -0.27
CA VAL A 131 8.08 -13.53 0.65
C VAL A 131 7.31 -13.84 1.94
N ALA A 132 7.33 -15.11 2.35
CA ALA A 132 6.76 -15.53 3.62
C ALA A 132 7.71 -15.16 4.77
N PHE A 133 7.18 -14.45 5.76
CA PHE A 133 7.85 -14.13 7.00
C PHE A 133 7.13 -14.83 8.16
N LYS A 134 7.85 -15.68 8.91
CA LYS A 134 7.28 -16.53 9.98
C LYS A 134 6.01 -17.29 9.54
N GLY A 135 6.00 -17.80 8.29
CA GLY A 135 4.86 -18.51 7.72
C GLY A 135 3.71 -17.64 7.19
N ARG A 136 3.83 -16.31 7.22
CA ARG A 136 2.83 -15.37 6.67
C ARG A 136 3.39 -14.56 5.50
N GLY A 137 2.69 -14.54 4.37
CA GLY A 137 3.04 -13.68 3.22
C GLY A 137 3.01 -12.21 3.63
N SER A 138 4.15 -11.51 3.59
CA SER A 138 4.27 -10.16 4.16
C SER A 138 4.79 -9.11 3.19
N LEU A 139 5.46 -9.51 2.10
CA LEU A 139 6.04 -8.57 1.13
C LEU A 139 5.68 -8.97 -0.29
N TYR A 140 4.97 -8.11 -1.02
CA TYR A 140 4.49 -8.37 -2.38
C TYR A 140 5.39 -7.73 -3.46
N ILE A 141 5.77 -8.51 -4.46
CA ILE A 141 6.36 -8.07 -5.72
C ILE A 141 5.34 -8.40 -6.82
N LYS A 142 4.86 -7.37 -7.52
CA LYS A 142 3.85 -7.49 -8.57
C LYS A 142 4.52 -7.58 -9.93
N LYS A 143 4.17 -8.59 -10.73
CA LYS A 143 4.48 -8.64 -12.17
C LYS A 143 3.19 -8.91 -12.93
N SER A 144 2.64 -7.90 -13.59
CA SER A 144 1.54 -8.12 -14.53
C SER A 144 2.10 -8.83 -15.75
N MET A 145 1.53 -9.99 -16.06
CA MET A 145 1.71 -10.67 -17.34
C MET A 145 0.48 -10.32 -18.18
N ILE A 146 0.71 -10.10 -19.47
CA ILE A 146 -0.27 -9.64 -20.47
C ILE A 146 -1.49 -10.55 -20.46
#